data_AF-A0AAU2MXC4-F1
#
_entry.id   AF-A0AAU2MXC4-F1
#
_cell.length_a   1.000
_cell.length_b   1.000
_cell.length_c   1.000
_cell.angle_alpha   90.00
_cell.angle_beta   90.00
_cell.angle_gamma   90.00
#
_symmetry.space_group_name_H-M   'P 1'
#
loop_
_entity.id
_entity.type
_entity.pdbx_description
1 polymer ?
#
loop_
_entity_poly.entity_id
_entity_poly.type
_entity_poly.pdbx_seq_one_letter_code
_entity_poly.pdbx_strand_id
1 'polypeptide(L)'
;MIIRGTGRRWLVAALTASAVLTSGCAAPAEPDELPGVYRNEETGGEIQLKSDGTFSATDISADEATGGGDTAPLDFSGRWEFVDTGTSIDAGRAFVYLTAKDGELGKAGDIQLYVNGREGLLSRGPLTVDFQPDPDGAPSLVLTKAAAP
;
A
#
# COMPACT_ATOMS: atom_id res chain seq x y z
N MET A 1 -55.77 11.40 -60.32
CA MET A 1 -55.41 9.97 -60.44
C MET A 1 -54.72 9.53 -59.15
N ILE A 2 -55.07 8.32 -58.71
CA ILE A 2 -54.88 7.65 -57.42
C ILE A 2 -53.39 7.29 -57.15
N ILE A 3 -52.75 7.73 -56.04
CA ILE A 3 -52.45 7.08 -54.73
C ILE A 3 -51.08 6.32 -54.61
N ARG A 4 -50.45 6.49 -53.41
CA ARG A 4 -49.36 5.74 -52.69
C ARG A 4 -47.92 6.18 -53.00
N GLY A 5 -47.05 6.58 -52.05
CA GLY A 5 -46.80 6.14 -50.66
C GLY A 5 -45.42 5.46 -50.64
N THR A 6 -44.40 5.86 -49.87
CA THR A 6 -44.09 5.40 -48.49
C THR A 6 -42.76 6.04 -48.04
N GLY A 7 -42.54 6.29 -46.74
CA GLY A 7 -41.17 6.22 -46.19
C GLY A 7 -40.64 7.31 -45.25
N ARG A 8 -41.42 7.69 -44.23
CA ARG A 8 -41.02 8.09 -42.85
C ARG A 8 -39.50 8.05 -42.55
N ARG A 9 -38.87 9.20 -42.27
CA ARG A 9 -37.58 9.27 -41.55
C ARG A 9 -37.75 10.09 -40.26
N TRP A 10 -37.35 9.45 -39.18
CA TRP A 10 -37.66 9.75 -37.78
C TRP A 10 -36.83 10.89 -37.18
N LEU A 11 -37.37 11.39 -36.07
CA LEU A 11 -36.94 12.49 -35.21
C LEU A 11 -35.60 12.26 -34.46
N VAL A 12 -34.85 13.36 -34.35
CA VAL A 12 -34.13 13.91 -33.18
C VAL A 12 -33.70 12.97 -32.04
N ALA A 13 -32.40 12.95 -31.74
CA ALA A 13 -31.89 12.85 -30.38
C ALA A 13 -30.53 13.55 -30.27
N ALA A 14 -30.46 14.59 -29.43
CA ALA A 14 -29.22 15.27 -29.03
C ALA A 14 -28.42 14.35 -28.10
N LEU A 15 -27.15 14.08 -28.41
CA LEU A 15 -26.27 13.35 -27.50
C LEU A 15 -25.38 14.34 -26.73
N THR A 16 -25.60 14.30 -25.44
CA THR A 16 -24.99 14.98 -24.31
C THR A 16 -23.47 14.94 -24.26
N ALA A 17 -22.88 16.04 -23.80
CA ALA A 17 -21.47 16.17 -23.43
C ALA A 17 -21.05 15.07 -22.45
N SER A 18 -19.99 14.32 -22.78
CA SER A 18 -19.35 13.38 -21.87
C SER A 18 -18.17 14.06 -21.19
N ALA A 19 -18.38 14.50 -19.96
CA ALA A 19 -17.31 14.78 -19.01
C ALA A 19 -17.38 13.75 -17.89
N VAL A 20 -16.48 12.78 -17.90
CA VAL A 20 -15.94 12.17 -16.68
C VAL A 20 -14.51 11.75 -17.01
N LEU A 21 -13.53 12.52 -16.51
CA LEU A 21 -12.18 12.01 -16.31
C LEU A 21 -12.27 10.97 -15.20
N THR A 22 -12.61 9.73 -15.53
CA THR A 22 -12.27 8.63 -14.65
C THR A 22 -10.76 8.43 -14.82
N SER A 23 -9.95 9.08 -14.00
CA SER A 23 -8.56 8.63 -13.80
C SER A 23 -8.61 7.30 -13.03
N GLY A 24 -9.13 6.27 -13.69
CA GLY A 24 -9.06 4.90 -13.25
C GLY A 24 -7.79 4.30 -13.86
N CYS A 25 -6.75 4.20 -13.05
CA CYS A 25 -5.75 3.13 -13.11
C CYS A 25 -4.88 3.22 -11.85
N ALA A 26 -5.46 2.89 -10.69
CA ALA A 26 -4.69 2.44 -9.53
C ALA A 26 -5.14 1.00 -9.26
N ALA A 27 -4.33 0.03 -9.67
CA ALA A 27 -4.39 -1.36 -9.22
C ALA A 27 -3.05 -2.04 -9.54
N PRO A 28 -2.50 -2.90 -8.66
CA PRO A 28 -3.18 -3.59 -7.56
C PRO A 28 -2.62 -3.23 -6.17
N ALA A 29 -3.51 -2.87 -5.25
CA ALA A 29 -3.24 -3.06 -3.83
C ALA A 29 -3.94 -4.34 -3.42
N GLU A 30 -3.20 -5.39 -3.10
CA GLU A 30 -3.67 -6.55 -2.34
C GLU A 30 -2.47 -7.27 -1.72
N PRO A 31 -2.31 -7.16 -0.39
CA PRO A 31 -2.26 -8.41 0.40
C PRO A 31 -3.03 -8.38 1.75
N ASP A 32 -4.34 -8.28 1.85
CA ASP A 32 -5.34 -7.83 0.91
C ASP A 32 -5.88 -6.48 1.45
N GLU A 33 -5.62 -5.40 0.72
CA GLU A 33 -6.03 -4.00 0.91
C GLU A 33 -5.26 -3.12 1.92
N LEU A 34 -3.99 -2.83 1.64
CA LEU A 34 -3.12 -2.05 2.54
C LEU A 34 -2.75 -0.65 2.05
N PRO A 35 -3.72 0.27 2.07
CA PRO A 35 -3.59 1.47 2.91
C PRO A 35 -4.19 1.26 4.30
N GLY A 36 -3.65 1.94 5.31
CA GLY A 36 -4.10 1.81 6.70
C GLY A 36 -3.06 2.28 7.71
N VAL A 37 -3.44 2.22 8.98
CA VAL A 37 -2.56 2.47 10.12
C VAL A 37 -2.12 1.13 10.70
N TYR A 38 -0.83 1.01 11.01
CA TYR A 38 -0.26 -0.16 11.67
C TYR A 38 0.54 0.30 12.86
N ARG A 39 0.34 -0.38 13.97
CA ARG A 39 0.90 0.04 15.24
C ARG A 39 1.51 -1.14 15.98
N ASN A 40 2.59 -0.86 16.70
CA ASN A 40 3.10 -1.71 17.75
C ASN A 40 2.53 -1.24 19.09
N GLU A 41 1.81 -2.10 19.78
CA GLU A 41 1.19 -1.77 21.09
C GLU A 41 2.23 -1.65 22.22
N GLU A 42 3.42 -2.25 22.08
CA GLU A 42 4.48 -2.25 23.09
C GLU A 42 5.35 -0.99 23.01
N THR A 43 5.85 -0.67 21.82
CA THR A 43 6.74 0.49 21.60
C THR A 43 5.96 1.77 21.34
N GLY A 44 4.69 1.66 20.91
CA GLY A 44 3.89 2.78 20.43
C GLY A 44 4.17 3.19 18.99
N GLY A 45 5.22 2.62 18.35
CA GLY A 45 5.60 2.91 16.98
C GLY A 45 4.48 2.65 15.99
N GLU A 46 4.32 3.56 15.04
CA GLU A 46 3.21 3.55 14.10
C GLU A 46 3.69 3.88 12.69
N ILE A 47 3.08 3.22 11.70
CA ILE A 47 3.17 3.62 10.29
C ILE A 47 1.76 3.76 9.70
N GLN A 48 1.55 4.82 8.95
CA GLN A 48 0.35 5.03 8.15
C GLN A 48 0.72 4.97 6.67
N LEU A 49 0.15 4.00 5.96
CA LEU A 49 0.20 3.93 4.51
C LEU A 49 -1.07 4.57 3.94
N LYS A 50 -0.93 5.63 3.16
CA LYS A 50 -2.05 6.33 2.54
C LYS A 50 -2.30 5.84 1.13
N SER A 51 -3.56 5.85 0.70
CA SER A 51 -3.97 5.40 -0.64
C SER A 51 -3.38 6.23 -1.79
N ASP A 52 -2.82 7.40 -1.51
CA ASP A 52 -2.12 8.25 -2.48
C ASP A 52 -0.65 7.83 -2.72
N GLY A 53 -0.20 6.74 -2.10
CA GLY A 53 1.18 6.24 -2.20
C GLY A 53 2.18 7.01 -1.34
N THR A 54 1.71 7.74 -0.33
CA THR A 54 2.55 8.38 0.69
C THR A 54 2.44 7.65 2.03
N PHE A 55 3.48 7.74 2.85
CA PHE A 55 3.46 7.19 4.21
C PHE A 55 3.96 8.21 5.24
N SER A 56 3.58 7.98 6.49
CA SER A 56 4.19 8.59 7.67
C SER A 56 4.48 7.52 8.71
N ALA A 57 5.63 7.62 9.36
CA ALA A 57 6.08 6.79 10.46
C ALA A 57 6.32 7.69 11.68
N THR A 58 5.93 7.22 12.86
CA THR A 58 6.13 7.92 14.13
C THR A 58 6.62 6.96 15.19
N ASP A 59 7.45 7.44 16.11
CA ASP A 59 8.03 6.64 17.20
C ASP A 59 8.73 5.35 16.71
N ILE A 60 9.42 5.43 15.56
CA ILE A 60 10.22 4.32 15.00
C ILE A 60 11.66 4.80 14.87
N SER A 61 12.62 4.03 15.37
CA SER A 61 14.05 4.38 15.29
C SER A 61 14.68 3.99 13.94
N ALA A 62 15.81 4.62 13.60
CA ALA A 62 16.55 4.27 12.39
C ALA A 62 17.15 2.86 12.48
N ASP A 63 17.56 2.44 13.68
CA ASP A 63 18.02 1.07 13.94
C ASP A 63 16.92 0.03 13.65
N GLU A 64 15.68 0.24 14.11
CA GLU A 64 14.56 -0.66 13.82
C GLU A 64 14.25 -0.72 12.32
N ALA A 65 14.19 0.43 11.65
CA ALA A 65 13.78 0.49 10.25
C ALA A 65 14.85 -0.04 9.26
N THR A 66 16.14 0.10 9.59
CA THR A 66 17.24 -0.15 8.65
C THR A 66 18.31 -1.12 9.15
N GLY A 67 18.21 -1.58 10.41
CA GLY A 67 19.18 -2.50 11.02
C GLY A 67 20.49 -1.82 11.42
N GLY A 68 20.53 -0.49 11.40
CA GLY A 68 21.66 0.28 11.91
C GLY A 68 21.40 1.77 11.88
N GLY A 69 21.73 2.46 12.96
CA GLY A 69 21.48 3.89 13.06
C GLY A 69 21.39 4.32 14.51
N ASP A 70 20.71 5.45 14.72
CA ASP A 70 20.37 5.91 16.06
C ASP A 70 19.15 5.12 16.59
N THR A 71 19.13 4.86 17.90
CA THR A 71 18.05 4.15 18.59
C THR A 71 16.98 5.10 19.14
N ALA A 72 17.17 6.42 19.03
CA ALA A 72 16.15 7.39 19.40
C ALA A 72 14.97 7.26 18.42
N PRO A 73 13.72 7.21 18.94
CA PRO A 73 12.54 7.26 18.11
C PRO A 73 12.52 8.55 17.29
N LEU A 74 12.07 8.47 16.05
CA LEU A 74 11.94 9.62 15.17
C LEU A 74 10.70 9.50 14.28
N ASP A 75 10.30 10.65 13.75
CA ASP A 75 9.19 10.75 12.81
C ASP A 75 9.74 10.99 11.41
N PHE A 76 9.26 10.21 10.45
CA PHE A 76 9.68 10.32 9.06
C PHE A 76 8.54 10.00 8.08
N SER A 77 8.69 10.42 6.84
CA SER A 77 7.65 10.32 5.84
C SER A 77 8.21 10.14 4.44
N GLY A 78 7.37 9.70 3.51
CA GLY A 78 7.87 9.45 2.17
C GLY A 78 6.84 8.84 1.23
N ARG A 79 7.35 8.07 0.28
CA ARG A 79 6.56 7.33 -0.70
C ARG A 79 6.63 5.85 -0.39
N TRP A 80 5.55 5.14 -0.70
CA TRP A 80 5.53 3.68 -0.62
C TRP A 80 5.03 3.05 -1.91
N GLU A 81 5.53 1.86 -2.19
CA GLU A 81 5.14 1.04 -3.33
C GLU A 81 5.00 -0.42 -2.88
N PHE A 82 3.92 -1.09 -3.30
CA PHE A 82 3.73 -2.50 -3.01
C PHE A 82 4.44 -3.37 -4.05
N VAL A 83 5.21 -4.35 -3.59
CA VAL A 83 5.94 -5.29 -4.42
C VAL A 83 5.43 -6.70 -4.12
N ASP A 84 4.61 -7.23 -5.03
CA ASP A 84 4.23 -8.65 -5.03
C ASP A 84 5.29 -9.43 -5.81
N THR A 85 6.00 -10.29 -5.10
CA THR A 85 7.03 -11.17 -5.69
C THR A 85 6.43 -12.45 -6.27
N GLY A 86 5.10 -12.67 -6.13
CA GLY A 86 4.35 -13.76 -6.72
C GLY A 86 4.26 -15.02 -5.85
N THR A 87 3.57 -16.06 -6.35
CA THR A 87 3.29 -17.32 -5.62
C THR A 87 4.21 -18.50 -6.03
N SER A 88 5.30 -18.21 -6.74
CA SER A 88 6.30 -19.23 -7.11
C SER A 88 7.00 -19.77 -5.85
N ILE A 89 7.42 -21.03 -5.87
CA ILE A 89 8.25 -21.63 -4.80
C ILE A 89 9.59 -20.87 -4.63
N ASP A 90 10.02 -20.17 -5.69
CA ASP A 90 11.21 -19.31 -5.69
C ASP A 90 10.90 -17.82 -5.47
N ALA A 91 9.61 -17.46 -5.31
CA ALA A 91 9.20 -16.08 -5.04
C ALA A 91 9.35 -15.78 -3.54
N GLY A 92 9.94 -14.62 -3.23
CA GLY A 92 10.07 -14.13 -1.86
C GLY A 92 8.73 -13.79 -1.20
N ARG A 93 8.76 -13.22 0.01
CA ARG A 93 7.56 -12.65 0.64
C ARG A 93 7.15 -11.37 -0.10
N ALA A 94 5.85 -11.05 -0.09
CA ALA A 94 5.38 -9.74 -0.53
C ALA A 94 5.85 -8.66 0.47
N PHE A 95 6.23 -7.49 -0.03
CA PHE A 95 6.71 -6.39 0.79
C PHE A 95 6.27 -5.04 0.26
N VAL A 96 6.21 -4.05 1.14
CA VAL A 96 6.06 -2.65 0.82
C VAL A 96 7.44 -2.01 0.84
N TYR A 97 7.82 -1.39 -0.27
CA TYR A 97 9.04 -0.61 -0.36
C TYR A 97 8.76 0.82 0.11
N LEU A 98 9.54 1.33 1.06
CA LEU A 98 9.40 2.68 1.60
C LEU A 98 10.61 3.52 1.18
N THR A 99 10.33 4.65 0.53
CA THR A 99 11.32 5.67 0.21
C THR A 99 11.09 6.86 1.13
N ALA A 100 11.88 6.94 2.21
CA ALA A 100 11.87 8.09 3.11
C ALA A 100 12.42 9.34 2.41
N LYS A 101 12.00 10.53 2.86
CA LYS A 101 12.57 11.79 2.38
C LYS A 101 14.04 11.90 2.78
N ASP A 102 14.82 12.54 1.92
CA ASP A 102 16.26 12.72 2.12
C ASP A 102 16.57 13.34 3.48
N GLY A 103 17.49 12.72 4.21
CA GLY A 103 18.02 13.21 5.48
C GLY A 103 17.23 12.84 6.73
N GLU A 104 16.01 12.29 6.61
CA GLU A 104 15.21 11.91 7.78
C GLU A 104 15.79 10.67 8.51
N LEU A 105 16.44 9.75 7.79
CA LEU A 105 17.05 8.54 8.34
C LEU A 105 18.59 8.58 8.39
N GLY A 106 19.19 9.75 8.16
CA GLY A 106 20.65 9.95 8.14
C GLY A 106 21.40 9.30 6.95
N LYS A 107 20.82 8.29 6.29
CA LYS A 107 21.23 7.73 5.00
C LYS A 107 19.99 7.51 4.12
N ALA A 108 20.16 7.51 2.81
CA ALA A 108 19.12 6.99 1.90
C ALA A 108 19.00 5.49 2.18
N GLY A 109 18.00 5.13 2.98
CA GLY A 109 17.71 3.75 3.35
C GLY A 109 16.58 3.23 2.48
N ASP A 110 16.89 2.24 1.66
CA ASP A 110 15.88 1.42 1.01
C ASP A 110 15.25 0.55 2.10
N ILE A 111 14.05 0.91 2.55
CA ILE A 111 13.37 0.19 3.64
C ILE A 111 12.35 -0.77 3.05
N GLN A 112 12.37 -2.01 3.52
CA GLN A 112 11.41 -3.04 3.15
C GLN A 112 10.54 -3.37 4.36
N LEU A 113 9.23 -3.30 4.16
CA LEU A 113 8.20 -3.61 5.14
C LEU A 113 7.46 -4.87 4.67
N TYR A 114 7.81 -6.03 5.24
CA TYR A 114 7.26 -7.31 4.82
C TYR A 114 5.82 -7.46 5.27
N VAL A 115 4.97 -8.02 4.40
CA VAL A 115 3.57 -8.25 4.73
C VAL A 115 3.35 -9.69 5.15
N ASN A 116 2.76 -9.89 6.33
CA ASN A 116 2.40 -11.19 6.85
C ASN A 116 0.88 -11.33 6.98
N GLY A 117 0.32 -12.37 6.36
CA GLY A 117 -1.13 -12.58 6.39
C GLY A 117 -1.65 -13.79 5.61
N ARG A 118 -0.77 -14.64 5.06
CA ARG A 118 -1.16 -15.79 4.21
C ARG A 118 -0.59 -17.14 4.65
N GLU A 119 -0.17 -17.30 5.90
CA GLU A 119 0.24 -18.63 6.36
C GLU A 119 -1.01 -19.51 6.59
N GLY A 120 -1.41 -20.21 5.54
CA GLY A 120 -2.35 -21.34 5.56
C GLY A 120 -3.84 -20.98 5.57
N LEU A 121 -4.65 -21.92 5.05
CA LEU A 121 -6.13 -21.93 4.98
C LEU A 121 -6.89 -21.70 6.31
N LEU A 122 -6.17 -21.42 7.41
CA LEU A 122 -6.70 -21.19 8.76
C LEU A 122 -6.31 -19.82 9.34
N SER A 123 -5.57 -18.97 8.62
CA SER A 123 -5.21 -17.63 9.10
C SER A 123 -6.44 -16.72 9.18
N ARG A 124 -6.93 -16.50 10.41
CA ARG A 124 -7.98 -15.53 10.78
C ARG A 124 -7.42 -14.39 11.65
N GLY A 125 -6.10 -14.22 11.66
CA GLY A 125 -5.42 -13.17 12.42
C GLY A 125 -5.48 -11.81 11.71
N PRO A 126 -5.22 -10.70 12.44
CA PRO A 126 -5.08 -9.39 11.83
C PRO A 126 -3.87 -9.38 10.89
N LEU A 127 -3.96 -8.53 9.87
CA LEU A 127 -2.87 -8.30 8.94
C LEU A 127 -1.70 -7.61 9.66
N THR A 128 -0.50 -8.16 9.55
CA THR A 128 0.69 -7.59 10.17
C THR A 128 1.75 -7.27 9.13
N VAL A 129 2.58 -6.30 9.47
CA VAL A 129 3.74 -5.92 8.68
C VAL A 129 4.98 -5.87 9.57
N ASP A 130 6.15 -6.17 9.03
CA ASP A 130 7.39 -6.18 9.81
C ASP A 130 8.56 -5.50 9.12
N PHE A 131 9.37 -4.81 9.91
CA PHE A 131 10.71 -4.40 9.51
C PHE A 131 11.65 -5.57 9.74
N GLN A 132 12.32 -6.00 8.69
CA GLN A 132 13.32 -7.04 8.76
C GLN A 132 14.52 -6.65 7.90
N PRO A 133 15.45 -5.84 8.45
CA PRO A 133 16.64 -5.39 7.74
C PRO A 133 17.59 -6.52 7.34
N ASP A 134 17.66 -7.58 8.17
CA ASP A 134 18.37 -8.81 7.87
C ASP A 134 17.38 -9.86 7.35
N PRO A 135 17.41 -10.23 6.05
CA PRO A 135 16.48 -11.19 5.47
C PRO A 135 16.57 -12.59 6.07
N ASP A 136 17.71 -12.94 6.69
CA ASP A 136 17.92 -14.22 7.38
C ASP A 136 17.73 -14.09 8.91
N GLY A 137 17.58 -12.86 9.42
CA GLY A 137 17.43 -12.53 10.83
C GLY A 137 15.99 -12.54 11.32
N ALA A 138 15.80 -12.25 12.61
CA ALA A 138 14.47 -11.99 13.16
C ALA A 138 14.01 -10.57 12.77
N PRO A 139 12.69 -10.32 12.67
CA PRO A 139 12.18 -8.97 12.50
C PRO A 139 12.62 -8.05 13.65
N SER A 140 13.02 -6.83 13.32
CA SER A 140 13.38 -5.80 14.30
C SER A 140 12.14 -5.21 14.95
N LEU A 141 11.04 -5.07 14.19
CA LEU A 141 9.79 -4.50 14.66
C LEU A 141 8.60 -5.07 13.88
N VAL A 142 7.58 -5.53 14.60
CA VAL A 142 6.33 -6.04 14.03
C VAL A 142 5.18 -5.09 14.35
N LEU A 143 4.41 -4.70 13.34
CA LEU A 143 3.26 -3.81 13.44
C LEU A 143 1.98 -4.55 13.05
N THR A 144 0.88 -4.26 13.75
CA THR A 144 -0.43 -4.84 13.46
C THR A 144 -1.35 -3.79 12.85
N LYS A 145 -2.09 -4.14 11.80
CA LYS A 145 -3.08 -3.24 11.20
C LYS A 145 -4.14 -2.88 12.23
N ALA A 146 -4.26 -1.60 12.52
CA ALA A 146 -5.30 -1.07 13.39
C ALA A 146 -6.67 -1.13 12.70
N ALA A 147 -7.72 -1.30 13.48
CA ALA A 147 -9.09 -1.15 12.98
C ALA A 147 -9.33 0.29 12.50
N ALA A 148 -10.01 0.44 11.37
CA ALA A 148 -10.49 1.75 10.97
C ALA A 148 -11.47 2.28 12.04
N PRO A 149 -11.40 3.57 12.42
CA PRO A 149 -12.33 4.18 13.37
C PRO A 149 -13.78 4.24 12.86
#